data_AF-V1D7B9-F1
#
_entry.id   AF-V1D7B9-F1
#
_cell.length_a   1.000
_cell.length_b   1.000
_cell.length_c   1.000
_cell.angle_alpha   90.00
_cell.angle_beta   90.00
_cell.angle_gamma   90.00
#
_symmetry.space_group_name_H-M   'P 1'
#
loop_
_entity.id
_entity.type
_entity.pdbx_description
1 polymer ?
#
loop_
_entity_poly.entity_id
_entity_poly.type
_entity_poly.pdbx_seq_one_letter_code
_entity_poly.pdbx_strand_id
1 'polypeptide(L)'
;MVSLKNYSKRAMMVLLALVMVLATATLSFAAERNGKAAQAKSGEITLENAKFVRANGKDYSLGMGTGVIESAKMDGTKITIRLKSHKVFLFTGKITEAYYTAGSNNLVTNDDSGYYMTLDKSKVVKFANGKKGIKLDAMKFSFSPVKPPGMPKVVKDVYFVCDEFNK
;
A
#
# COMPACT_ATOMS: atom_id res chain seq x y z
N MET A 1 30.61 -60.04 7.17
CA MET A 1 31.43 -58.84 7.40
C MET A 1 31.55 -58.09 6.08
N VAL A 2 30.91 -56.93 5.93
CA VAL A 2 31.03 -56.12 4.70
C VAL A 2 32.43 -55.51 4.68
N SER A 3 33.23 -55.95 3.72
CA SER A 3 34.62 -55.51 3.53
C SER A 3 34.65 -54.05 3.10
N LEU A 4 35.15 -53.16 3.97
CA LEU A 4 35.49 -51.79 3.58
C LEU A 4 36.70 -51.85 2.64
N LYS A 5 36.48 -51.60 1.35
CA LYS A 5 37.56 -51.37 0.38
C LYS A 5 38.40 -50.17 0.84
N ASN A 6 39.70 -50.39 1.05
CA ASN A 6 40.67 -49.34 1.37
C ASN A 6 40.78 -48.34 0.21
N TYR A 7 40.06 -47.22 0.30
CA TYR A 7 40.23 -46.10 -0.61
C TYR A 7 41.58 -45.43 -0.34
N SER A 8 42.31 -45.07 -1.40
CA SER A 8 43.62 -44.43 -1.25
C SER A 8 43.48 -43.08 -0.54
N LYS A 9 44.49 -42.72 0.28
CA LYS A 9 44.53 -41.46 1.05
C LYS A 9 44.25 -40.22 0.17
N ARG A 10 44.67 -40.26 -1.10
CA ARG A 10 44.39 -39.21 -2.10
C ARG A 10 42.91 -39.14 -2.49
N ALA A 11 42.27 -40.28 -2.76
CA ALA A 11 40.85 -40.32 -3.09
C ALA A 11 39.97 -39.81 -1.93
N MET A 12 40.35 -40.15 -0.69
CA MET A 12 39.65 -39.68 0.51
C MET A 12 39.78 -38.16 0.70
N MET A 13 40.95 -37.59 0.43
CA MET A 13 41.15 -36.13 0.49
C MET A 13 40.36 -35.37 -0.58
N VAL A 14 40.28 -35.92 -1.79
CA VAL A 14 39.49 -35.32 -2.88
C VAL A 14 37.99 -35.35 -2.54
N LEU A 15 37.50 -36.45 -1.99
CA LEU A 15 36.10 -36.56 -1.56
C LEU A 15 35.79 -35.57 -0.42
N LEU A 16 36.70 -35.42 0.54
CA LEU A 16 36.54 -34.47 1.66
C LEU A 16 36.50 -33.02 1.16
N ALA A 17 37.40 -32.67 0.23
CA ALA A 17 37.42 -31.34 -0.38
C ALA A 17 36.14 -31.06 -1.18
N LEU A 18 35.62 -32.05 -1.92
CA LEU A 18 34.38 -31.91 -2.68
C LEU A 18 33.16 -31.72 -1.76
N VAL A 19 33.09 -32.47 -0.65
CA VAL A 19 32.03 -32.33 0.36
C VAL A 19 32.07 -30.95 1.02
N MET A 20 33.27 -30.45 1.35
CA MET A 20 33.45 -29.10 1.91
C MET A 20 32.98 -28.01 0.95
N VAL A 21 33.35 -28.08 -0.34
CA VAL A 21 32.91 -27.12 -1.36
C VAL A 21 31.39 -27.15 -1.53
N LEU A 22 30.79 -28.35 -1.56
CA LEU A 22 29.35 -28.52 -1.69
C LEU A 22 28.60 -27.95 -0.46
N ALA A 23 29.11 -28.19 0.75
CA ALA A 23 28.54 -27.64 1.99
C ALA A 23 28.69 -26.11 2.07
N THR A 24 29.80 -25.55 1.58
CA THR A 24 30.02 -24.09 1.58
C THR A 24 29.10 -23.40 0.56
N ALA A 25 28.85 -24.04 -0.59
CA ALA A 25 27.91 -23.55 -1.59
C ALA A 25 26.46 -23.57 -1.08
N THR A 26 26.02 -24.67 -0.45
CA THR A 26 24.64 -24.76 0.07
C THR A 26 24.38 -23.78 1.22
N LEU A 27 25.37 -23.53 2.09
CA LEU A 27 25.30 -22.48 3.12
C LEU A 27 25.24 -21.08 2.51
N SER A 28 25.99 -20.82 1.44
CA SER A 28 25.95 -19.54 0.71
C SER A 28 24.59 -19.32 0.04
N PHE A 29 24.00 -20.32 -0.61
CA PHE A 29 22.66 -20.24 -1.19
C PHE A 29 21.55 -20.09 -0.13
N ALA A 30 21.67 -20.77 1.01
CA ALA A 30 20.73 -20.61 2.13
C ALA A 30 20.83 -19.22 2.77
N ALA A 31 22.05 -18.68 2.92
CA ALA A 31 22.28 -17.32 3.39
C ALA A 31 21.81 -16.26 2.40
N GLU A 32 21.92 -16.50 1.09
CA GLU A 32 21.41 -15.58 0.05
C GLU A 32 19.88 -15.60 -0.03
N ARG A 33 19.26 -16.78 0.15
CA ARG A 33 17.80 -16.94 0.20
C ARG A 33 17.21 -16.36 1.49
N ASN A 34 17.86 -16.57 2.63
CA ASN A 34 17.48 -15.96 3.90
C ASN A 34 17.84 -14.47 3.97
N GLY A 35 18.90 -14.04 3.27
CA GLY A 35 19.27 -12.64 3.08
C GLY A 35 18.22 -11.90 2.26
N LYS A 36 17.72 -12.46 1.16
CA LYS A 36 16.60 -11.89 0.39
C LYS A 36 15.28 -11.89 1.16
N ALA A 37 15.03 -12.87 2.01
CA ALA A 37 13.84 -12.91 2.87
C ALA A 37 13.93 -11.92 4.05
N ALA A 38 15.12 -11.70 4.63
CA ALA A 38 15.36 -10.78 5.74
C ALA A 38 15.63 -9.32 5.30
N GLN A 39 15.93 -9.10 4.02
CA GLN A 39 16.11 -7.77 3.40
C GLN A 39 14.81 -7.19 2.83
N ALA A 40 13.67 -7.85 3.05
CA ALA A 40 12.37 -7.19 3.06
C ALA A 40 12.18 -6.41 4.38
N LYS A 41 13.12 -5.52 4.71
CA LYS A 41 12.83 -4.39 5.60
C LYS A 41 11.92 -3.47 4.80
N SER A 42 10.64 -3.84 4.80
CA SER A 42 9.46 -3.11 4.36
C SER A 42 9.74 -1.64 4.05
N GLY A 43 9.92 -1.32 2.76
CA GLY A 43 9.87 0.06 2.27
C GLY A 43 8.47 0.69 2.42
N GLU A 44 7.53 -0.04 3.01
CA GLU A 44 6.22 0.43 3.43
C GLU A 44 6.35 1.43 4.57
N ILE A 45 5.91 2.66 4.32
CA ILE A 45 5.74 3.67 5.35
C ILE A 45 4.24 3.88 5.60
N THR A 46 3.88 4.10 6.86
CA THR A 46 2.54 4.61 7.21
C THR A 46 2.43 6.07 6.79
N LEU A 47 1.28 6.44 6.22
CA LEU A 47 0.97 7.82 5.87
C LEU A 47 0.14 8.45 6.99
N GLU A 48 0.76 9.37 7.72
CA GLU A 48 0.14 10.02 8.88
C GLU A 48 -0.78 11.17 8.43
N ASN A 49 -1.84 11.41 9.21
CA ASN A 49 -2.85 12.44 8.95
C ASN A 49 -3.46 12.39 7.53
N ALA A 50 -3.58 11.17 6.99
CA ALA A 50 -4.18 10.90 5.68
C ALA A 50 -5.66 11.36 5.64
N LYS A 51 -6.01 12.18 4.65
CA LYS A 51 -7.37 12.69 4.46
C LYS A 51 -7.66 13.11 3.03
N PHE A 52 -8.95 13.07 2.68
CA PHE A 52 -9.48 13.70 1.48
C PHE A 52 -10.02 15.10 1.82
N VAL A 53 -9.58 16.10 1.07
CA VAL A 53 -10.00 17.49 1.21
C VAL A 53 -10.57 18.03 -0.10
N ARG A 54 -11.25 19.18 -0.02
CA ARG A 54 -11.73 19.93 -1.18
C ARG A 54 -10.57 20.64 -1.89
N ALA A 55 -10.80 21.15 -3.09
CA ALA A 55 -9.81 21.92 -3.85
C ALA A 55 -9.23 23.14 -3.10
N ASN A 56 -10.03 23.77 -2.24
CA ASN A 56 -9.57 24.87 -1.38
C ASN A 56 -8.88 24.39 -0.08
N GLY A 57 -8.65 23.08 0.06
CA GLY A 57 -8.03 22.44 1.21
C GLY A 57 -8.89 22.36 2.46
N LYS A 58 -10.18 22.73 2.39
CA LYS A 58 -11.12 22.55 3.49
C LYS A 58 -11.56 21.09 3.60
N ASP A 59 -11.78 20.65 4.83
CA ASP A 59 -12.26 19.30 5.11
C ASP A 59 -13.71 19.10 4.63
N TYR A 60 -14.09 17.85 4.41
CA TYR A 60 -15.50 17.50 4.19
C TYR A 60 -16.27 17.51 5.51
N SER A 61 -17.52 17.96 5.43
CA SER A 61 -18.44 17.98 6.56
C SER A 61 -18.56 16.60 7.20
N LEU A 62 -18.82 16.59 8.51
CA LEU A 62 -19.01 15.36 9.29
C LEU A 62 -17.77 14.43 9.28
N GLY A 63 -16.58 14.98 9.00
CA GLY A 63 -15.34 14.21 8.98
C GLY A 63 -15.26 13.18 7.85
N MET A 64 -16.12 13.26 6.84
CA MET A 64 -16.22 12.23 5.78
C MET A 64 -14.96 12.13 4.91
N GLY A 65 -14.08 13.13 4.94
CA GLY A 65 -12.78 13.08 4.27
C GLY A 65 -11.74 12.22 4.98
N THR A 66 -11.90 11.99 6.29
CA THR A 66 -10.96 11.25 7.12
C THR A 66 -11.57 9.94 7.61
N GLY A 67 -12.84 9.96 8.04
CA GLY A 67 -13.49 8.81 8.65
C GLY A 67 -13.70 7.61 7.73
N VAL A 68 -13.65 7.82 6.41
CA VAL A 68 -13.71 6.75 5.40
C VAL A 68 -12.36 6.06 5.16
N ILE A 69 -11.29 6.56 5.79
CA ILE A 69 -9.95 5.97 5.74
C ILE A 69 -9.75 5.16 7.02
N GLU A 70 -9.41 3.89 6.85
CA GLU A 70 -9.00 3.03 7.97
C GLU A 70 -7.49 3.18 8.22
N SER A 71 -6.69 3.09 7.16
CA SER A 71 -5.24 3.31 7.20
C SER A 71 -4.75 3.68 5.81
N ALA A 72 -3.59 4.33 5.73
CA ALA A 72 -2.93 4.63 4.47
C ALA A 72 -1.44 4.29 4.60
N LYS A 73 -0.91 3.63 3.57
CA LYS A 73 0.48 3.20 3.54
C LYS A 73 1.07 3.42 2.15
N MET A 74 2.37 3.57 2.07
CA MET A 74 3.10 3.78 0.82
C MET A 74 4.25 2.80 0.72
N ASP A 75 4.28 2.01 -0.35
CA ASP A 75 5.38 1.13 -0.74
C ASP A 75 5.94 1.61 -2.08
N GLY A 76 7.14 2.20 -2.04
CA GLY A 76 7.74 2.88 -3.18
C GLY A 76 6.88 4.04 -3.70
N THR A 77 6.34 3.91 -4.91
CA THR A 77 5.41 4.89 -5.52
C THR A 77 3.95 4.53 -5.29
N LYS A 78 3.64 3.31 -4.86
CA LYS A 78 2.27 2.84 -4.67
C LYS A 78 1.78 3.24 -3.28
N ILE A 79 0.68 3.97 -3.24
CA ILE A 79 -0.03 4.31 -2.01
C ILE A 79 -1.28 3.45 -1.93
N THR A 80 -1.42 2.68 -0.85
CA THR A 80 -2.62 1.89 -0.57
C THR A 80 -3.37 2.52 0.59
N ILE A 81 -4.62 2.90 0.35
CA ILE A 81 -5.51 3.47 1.35
C ILE A 81 -6.57 2.41 1.65
N ARG A 82 -6.52 1.78 2.83
CA ARG A 82 -7.61 0.92 3.27
C ARG A 82 -8.80 1.79 3.62
N LEU A 83 -9.95 1.43 3.06
CA LEU A 83 -11.17 2.18 3.19
C LEU A 83 -12.11 1.48 4.17
N LYS A 84 -12.99 2.26 4.79
CA LYS A 84 -14.06 1.75 5.63
C LYS A 84 -15.33 2.55 5.43
N SER A 85 -16.43 2.03 5.96
CA SER A 85 -17.65 2.83 6.11
C SER A 85 -17.48 3.78 7.29
N HIS A 86 -17.88 5.03 7.11
CA HIS A 86 -17.88 6.04 8.17
C HIS A 86 -19.31 6.29 8.62
N LYS A 87 -19.58 6.08 9.91
CA LYS A 87 -20.89 6.32 10.50
C LYS A 87 -20.88 7.62 11.29
N VAL A 88 -21.78 8.53 10.95
CA VAL A 88 -22.02 9.77 11.69
C VAL A 88 -23.50 9.90 11.94
N PHE A 89 -23.88 9.87 13.21
CA PHE A 89 -25.29 9.88 13.63
C PHE A 89 -26.07 8.73 12.96
N LEU A 90 -27.12 9.04 12.20
CA LEU A 90 -27.93 8.09 11.46
C LEU A 90 -27.42 7.81 10.04
N PHE A 91 -26.34 8.47 9.61
CA PHE A 91 -25.80 8.33 8.25
C PHE A 91 -24.55 7.46 8.22
N THR A 92 -24.48 6.57 7.25
CA THR A 92 -23.29 5.81 6.91
C THR A 92 -22.85 6.18 5.50
N GLY A 93 -21.61 6.63 5.35
CA GLY A 93 -20.99 6.94 4.07
C GLY A 93 -19.84 6.00 3.75
N LYS A 94 -19.67 5.64 2.47
CA LYS A 94 -18.49 4.93 1.96
C LYS A 94 -18.12 5.43 0.57
N ILE A 95 -16.84 5.36 0.21
CA ILE A 95 -16.37 5.70 -1.14
C ILE A 95 -16.61 4.49 -2.05
N THR A 96 -17.38 4.65 -3.11
CA THR A 96 -17.60 3.54 -4.07
C THR A 96 -16.67 3.61 -5.25
N GLU A 97 -16.29 4.81 -5.67
CA GLU A 97 -15.47 5.02 -6.84
C GLU A 97 -14.58 6.25 -6.67
N ALA A 98 -13.40 6.23 -7.27
CA ALA A 98 -12.52 7.39 -7.37
C ALA A 98 -11.72 7.34 -8.67
N TYR A 99 -11.44 8.51 -9.23
CA TYR A 99 -10.84 8.64 -10.56
C TYR A 99 -9.79 9.74 -10.60
N TYR A 100 -8.68 9.48 -11.29
CA TYR A 100 -7.72 10.52 -11.63
C TYR A 100 -8.28 11.50 -12.64
N THR A 101 -9.04 11.01 -13.60
CA THR A 101 -9.72 11.77 -14.64
C THR A 101 -11.07 11.13 -14.93
N ALA A 102 -12.10 11.91 -15.24
CA ALA A 102 -13.39 11.37 -15.66
C ALA A 102 -13.22 10.37 -16.82
N GLY A 103 -13.81 9.18 -16.67
CA GLY A 103 -13.70 8.09 -17.66
C GLY A 103 -12.47 7.19 -17.50
N SER A 104 -11.58 7.43 -16.53
CA SER A 104 -10.50 6.49 -16.22
C SER A 104 -11.00 5.25 -15.47
N ASN A 105 -10.10 4.28 -15.26
CA ASN A 105 -10.38 3.14 -14.39
C ASN A 105 -10.68 3.60 -12.95
N ASN A 106 -11.58 2.88 -12.28
CA ASN A 106 -11.86 3.10 -10.87
C ASN A 106 -10.63 2.72 -10.04
N LEU A 107 -10.24 3.61 -9.13
CA LEU A 107 -9.11 3.42 -8.21
C LEU A 107 -9.52 2.66 -6.94
N VAL A 108 -10.83 2.47 -6.70
CA VAL A 108 -11.38 1.73 -5.57
C VAL A 108 -11.55 0.26 -5.95
N THR A 109 -10.99 -0.60 -5.13
CA THR A 109 -11.16 -2.05 -5.18
C THR A 109 -11.99 -2.49 -3.98
N ASN A 110 -12.96 -3.38 -4.23
CA ASN A 110 -13.77 -4.02 -3.20
C ASN A 110 -13.98 -5.47 -3.60
N ASP A 111 -13.03 -6.32 -3.23
CA ASP A 111 -12.97 -7.75 -3.57
C ASP A 111 -12.56 -8.58 -2.34
N ASP A 112 -12.26 -9.86 -2.55
CA ASP A 112 -11.83 -10.78 -1.47
C ASP A 112 -10.51 -10.35 -0.80
N SER A 113 -9.70 -9.52 -1.48
CA SER A 113 -8.46 -8.96 -0.92
C SER A 113 -8.74 -7.75 -0.02
N GLY A 114 -9.95 -7.20 -0.08
CA GLY A 114 -10.46 -6.17 0.81
C GLY A 114 -11.02 -4.95 0.09
N TYR A 115 -11.31 -3.93 0.89
CA TYR A 115 -11.87 -2.65 0.44
C TYR A 115 -10.83 -1.54 0.59
N TYR A 116 -10.24 -1.12 -0.54
CA TYR A 116 -9.11 -0.19 -0.55
C TYR A 116 -9.09 0.66 -1.82
N MET A 117 -8.26 1.70 -1.82
CA MET A 117 -7.94 2.52 -2.98
C MET A 117 -6.44 2.53 -3.20
N THR A 118 -6.02 2.46 -4.47
CA THR A 118 -4.60 2.61 -4.82
C THR A 118 -4.36 3.95 -5.51
N LEU A 119 -3.37 4.69 -5.02
CA LEU A 119 -2.88 5.92 -5.64
C LEU A 119 -1.39 5.79 -6.02
N ASP A 120 -0.94 6.62 -6.95
CA ASP A 120 0.45 6.77 -7.37
C ASP A 120 1.04 8.08 -6.83
N LYS A 121 2.10 7.96 -6.02
CA LYS A 121 2.88 9.06 -5.44
C LYS A 121 3.43 10.01 -6.51
N SER A 122 3.72 9.53 -7.72
CA SER A 122 4.22 10.38 -8.81
C SER A 122 3.24 11.50 -9.19
N LYS A 123 1.95 11.35 -8.83
CA LYS A 123 0.88 12.33 -9.08
C LYS A 123 0.70 13.36 -7.96
N VAL A 124 1.62 13.42 -7.00
CA VAL A 124 1.61 14.47 -5.97
C VAL A 124 1.88 15.82 -6.63
N VAL A 125 0.94 16.75 -6.45
CA VAL A 125 1.00 18.12 -6.94
C VAL A 125 0.84 19.11 -5.79
N LYS A 126 1.39 20.30 -5.96
CA LYS A 126 1.08 21.43 -5.08
C LYS A 126 -0.28 22.01 -5.46
N PHE A 127 -1.18 22.21 -4.50
CA PHE A 127 -2.52 22.75 -4.75
C PHE A 127 -2.81 24.03 -3.94
N ALA A 128 -4.03 24.57 -4.06
CA ALA A 128 -4.39 25.98 -3.86
C ALA A 128 -3.96 26.65 -2.55
N ASN A 129 -3.65 25.91 -1.49
CA ASN A 129 -3.21 26.44 -0.20
C ASN A 129 -1.71 26.21 0.09
N GLY A 130 -0.93 25.86 -0.94
CA GLY A 130 0.50 25.57 -0.80
C GLY A 130 0.83 24.16 -0.31
N LYS A 131 -0.17 23.36 0.08
CA LYS A 131 0.02 21.96 0.47
C LYS A 131 0.26 21.08 -0.75
N LYS A 132 0.90 19.94 -0.52
CA LYS A 132 1.06 18.88 -1.52
C LYS A 132 -0.02 17.81 -1.34
N GLY A 133 -0.53 17.28 -2.44
CA GLY A 133 -1.59 16.27 -2.45
C GLY A 133 -1.78 15.64 -3.82
N ILE A 134 -2.50 14.54 -3.87
CA ILE A 134 -2.85 13.86 -5.12
C ILE A 134 -4.26 14.30 -5.51
N LYS A 135 -4.40 14.91 -6.68
CA LYS A 135 -5.70 15.32 -7.22
C LYS A 135 -6.44 14.10 -7.78
N LEU A 136 -7.71 13.99 -7.40
CA LEU A 136 -8.71 13.11 -7.98
C LEU A 136 -9.78 13.99 -8.62
N ASP A 137 -10.08 13.73 -9.89
CA ASP A 137 -11.07 14.49 -10.64
C ASP A 137 -12.48 14.25 -10.10
N ALA A 138 -12.79 13.01 -9.73
CA ALA A 138 -14.06 12.64 -9.13
C ALA A 138 -13.92 11.56 -8.07
N MET A 139 -14.74 11.66 -7.01
CA MET A 139 -14.91 10.65 -5.98
C MET A 139 -16.38 10.48 -5.66
N LYS A 140 -16.88 9.24 -5.73
CA LYS A 140 -18.29 8.91 -5.48
C LYS A 140 -18.47 8.30 -4.11
N PHE A 141 -19.54 8.72 -3.45
CA PHE A 141 -19.97 8.20 -2.16
C PHE A 141 -21.34 7.52 -2.28
N SER A 142 -21.46 6.40 -1.59
CA SER A 142 -22.76 5.80 -1.25
C SER A 142 -23.13 6.20 0.17
N PHE A 143 -24.40 6.51 0.39
CA PHE A 143 -24.96 6.82 1.70
C PHE A 143 -26.13 5.93 2.05
N SER A 144 -26.25 5.59 3.32
CA SER A 144 -27.39 4.87 3.88
C SER A 144 -27.79 5.48 5.23
N PRO A 145 -29.10 5.56 5.56
CA PRO A 145 -30.24 5.25 4.70
C PRO A 145 -30.51 6.36 3.66
N VAL A 146 -30.08 7.59 3.94
CA VAL A 146 -30.22 8.73 3.02
C VAL A 146 -28.94 9.56 2.98
N LYS A 147 -28.85 10.45 2.00
CA LYS A 147 -27.71 11.35 1.82
C LYS A 147 -27.68 12.41 2.93
N PRO A 148 -26.55 12.63 3.63
CA PRO A 148 -26.42 13.72 4.59
C PRO A 148 -26.68 15.09 3.93
N PRO A 149 -27.30 16.05 4.65
CA PRO A 149 -27.43 17.43 4.17
C PRO A 149 -26.06 18.03 3.79
N GLY A 150 -26.01 18.73 2.66
CA GLY A 150 -24.78 19.39 2.19
C GLY A 150 -23.68 18.47 1.66
N MET A 151 -23.90 17.15 1.61
CA MET A 151 -22.95 16.23 1.02
C MET A 151 -23.39 15.78 -0.39
N PRO A 152 -22.57 15.98 -1.44
CA PRO A 152 -22.88 15.47 -2.76
C PRO A 152 -22.53 13.98 -2.88
N LYS A 153 -23.27 13.25 -3.75
CA LYS A 153 -22.96 11.84 -4.08
C LYS A 153 -21.67 11.71 -4.89
N VAL A 154 -21.37 12.72 -5.72
CA VAL A 154 -20.13 12.80 -6.50
C VAL A 154 -19.46 14.11 -6.15
N VAL A 155 -18.22 14.03 -5.71
CA VAL A 155 -17.39 15.18 -5.39
C VAL A 155 -16.34 15.34 -6.48
N LYS A 156 -16.16 16.57 -6.96
CA LYS A 156 -15.13 16.90 -7.94
C LYS A 156 -13.93 17.57 -7.28
N ASP A 157 -12.78 17.48 -7.93
CA ASP A 157 -11.52 18.12 -7.49
C ASP A 157 -11.18 17.80 -6.03
N VAL A 158 -11.15 16.51 -5.71
CA VAL A 158 -10.79 16.00 -4.40
C VAL A 158 -9.27 15.87 -4.31
N TYR A 159 -8.69 16.23 -3.17
CA TYR A 159 -7.26 16.07 -2.94
C TYR A 159 -7.02 15.10 -1.80
N PHE A 160 -6.27 14.04 -2.06
CA PHE A 160 -5.70 13.20 -1.01
C PHE A 160 -4.42 13.87 -0.47
N VAL A 161 -4.33 14.05 0.84
CA VAL A 161 -3.17 14.65 1.51
C VAL A 161 -2.75 13.80 2.71
N CYS A 162 -1.47 13.84 3.03
CA CYS A 162 -0.86 13.30 4.25
C CYS A 162 0.38 14.12 4.61
N ASP A 163 0.96 13.88 5.78
CA ASP A 163 2.13 14.64 6.26
C ASP A 163 3.38 14.36 5.43
N GLU A 164 3.56 13.11 4.97
CA GLU A 164 4.71 12.65 4.20
C GLU A 164 4.89 13.38 2.87
N PHE A 165 3.83 13.96 2.31
CA PHE A 165 3.96 14.74 1.09
C PHE A 165 4.71 16.06 1.31
N ASN A 166 4.71 16.59 2.53
CA ASN A 166 5.33 17.88 2.85
C ASN A 166 6.73 17.76 3.46
N LYS A 167 7.21 16.53 3.70
CA LYS A 167 8.60 16.23 4.05
C LYS A 167 9.50 16.35 2.81
#